data_AF-A0A1F5QRA5-F1
#
_entry.id   AF-A0A1F5QRA5-F1
#
_cell.length_a   1.000
_cell.length_b   1.000
_cell.length_c   1.000
_cell.angle_alpha   90.00
_cell.angle_beta   90.00
_cell.angle_gamma   90.00
#
_symmetry.space_group_name_H-M   'P 1'
#
loop_
_entity.id
_entity.type
_entity.pdbx_description
1 polymer ?
#
loop_
_entity_poly.entity_id
_entity_poly.type
_entity_poly.pdbx_seq_one_letter_code
_entity_poly.pdbx_strand_id
1 'polypeptide(L)'
;MYFASMDAIVSRWFTGYAGARASLEAEGGYLLPYREQFFVTTREGIRELGLDPDDPEWERIGWDWVRPLDRAAWERLRERRVSVA
;
A
#
# COMPACT_ATOMS: atom_id res chain seq x y z
N MET A 1 -18.52 -3.54 25.28
CA MET A 1 -18.56 -4.13 23.93
C MET A 1 -17.23 -3.80 23.28
N TYR A 2 -16.28 -4.73 23.32
CA TYR A 2 -14.91 -4.51 22.86
C TYR A 2 -14.60 -5.56 21.79
N PHE A 3 -14.64 -5.14 20.53
CA PHE A 3 -13.95 -5.83 19.44
C PHE A 3 -13.39 -4.76 18.51
N ALA A 4 -12.32 -4.11 18.96
CA ALA A 4 -11.50 -3.23 18.15
C ALA A 4 -10.01 -3.62 18.21
N SER A 5 -9.65 -4.87 18.55
CA SER A 5 -8.27 -5.13 19.02
C SER A 5 -7.47 -6.27 18.38
N MET A 6 -7.90 -6.95 17.31
CA MET A 6 -7.01 -7.96 16.67
C MET A 6 -7.07 -8.02 15.13
N ASP A 7 -7.72 -7.06 14.46
CA ASP A 7 -7.85 -7.04 12.99
C ASP A 7 -7.15 -5.84 12.33
N ALA A 8 -6.43 -5.01 13.08
CA ALA A 8 -6.06 -3.65 12.65
C ALA A 8 -4.99 -3.58 11.54
N ILE A 9 -4.39 -4.69 11.13
CA ILE A 9 -3.51 -4.75 9.95
C ILE A 9 -3.84 -5.99 9.12
N VAL A 10 -5.08 -6.10 8.62
CA VAL A 10 -5.39 -7.10 7.59
C VAL A 10 -4.76 -6.65 6.28
N SER A 11 -3.59 -7.21 5.99
CA SER A 11 -3.05 -7.22 4.63
C SER A 11 -3.79 -8.29 3.84
N ARG A 12 -4.57 -7.88 2.82
CA ARG A 12 -5.28 -8.81 1.93
C ARG A 12 -4.31 -9.29 0.86
N TRP A 13 -4.03 -10.59 0.83
CA TRP A 13 -3.05 -11.19 -0.06
C TRP A 13 -3.70 -11.75 -1.32
N PHE A 14 -3.04 -11.55 -2.45
CA PHE A 14 -3.48 -11.94 -3.77
C PHE A 14 -2.32 -12.52 -4.56
N THR A 15 -2.55 -13.65 -5.24
CA THR A 15 -1.57 -14.26 -6.13
C THR A 15 -1.51 -13.60 -7.52
N GLY A 16 -2.46 -12.71 -7.82
CA GLY A 16 -2.55 -12.03 -9.10
C GLY A 16 -2.90 -10.56 -8.95
N TYR A 17 -2.27 -9.74 -9.80
CA TYR A 17 -2.47 -8.29 -9.82
C TYR A 17 -3.95 -7.89 -10.02
N ALA A 18 -4.67 -8.60 -10.89
CA ALA A 18 -6.06 -8.29 -11.18
C ALA A 18 -6.96 -8.38 -9.93
N GLY A 19 -6.78 -9.42 -9.09
CA GLY A 19 -7.53 -9.57 -7.85
C GLY A 19 -7.17 -8.49 -6.82
N ALA A 20 -5.88 -8.18 -6.73
CA ALA A 20 -5.38 -7.15 -5.83
C ALA A 20 -5.90 -5.76 -6.21
N ARG A 21 -5.94 -5.43 -7.51
CA ARG A 21 -6.48 -4.17 -8.01
C ARG A 21 -7.98 -4.07 -7.80
N ALA A 22 -8.74 -5.13 -8.08
CA ALA A 22 -10.18 -5.14 -7.80
C ALA A 22 -10.47 -4.88 -6.30
N SER A 23 -9.64 -5.45 -5.42
CA SER A 23 -9.75 -5.25 -3.97
C SER A 23 -9.35 -3.84 -3.52
N LEU A 24 -8.35 -3.23 -4.17
CA LEU A 24 -7.98 -1.83 -4.00
C LEU A 24 -9.12 -0.89 -4.44
N GLU A 25 -9.78 -1.16 -5.57
CA GLU A 25 -10.89 -0.34 -6.06
C GLU A 25 -12.17 -0.50 -5.21
N ALA A 26 -12.42 -1.71 -4.68
CA ALA A 26 -13.61 -2.01 -3.88
C ALA A 26 -13.55 -1.46 -2.46
N GLU A 27 -12.41 -1.58 -1.78
CA GLU A 27 -12.27 -1.24 -0.35
C GLU A 27 -11.26 -0.11 -0.10
N GLY A 28 -10.42 0.23 -1.08
CA GLY A 28 -9.30 1.16 -0.90
C GLY A 28 -8.11 0.50 -0.19
N GLY A 29 -7.08 1.32 0.06
CA GLY A 29 -5.85 0.92 0.73
C GLY A 29 -4.62 1.20 -0.13
N TYR A 30 -3.57 0.40 0.07
CA TYR A 30 -2.31 0.53 -0.65
C TYR A 30 -1.90 -0.82 -1.21
N LEU A 31 -1.76 -0.89 -2.53
CA LEU A 31 -1.35 -2.11 -3.22
C LEU A 31 0.17 -2.16 -3.32
N LEU A 32 0.77 -3.17 -2.69
CA LEU A 32 2.21 -3.41 -2.73
C LEU A 32 2.55 -4.79 -3.30
N PRO A 33 3.66 -4.90 -4.05
CA PRO A 33 4.21 -6.18 -4.42
C PRO A 33 4.98 -6.80 -3.24
N TYR A 34 4.83 -8.11 -3.04
CA TYR A 34 5.62 -8.91 -2.13
C TYR A 34 6.08 -10.21 -2.79
N ARG A 35 7.35 -10.27 -3.17
CA ARG A 35 7.93 -11.40 -3.92
C ARG A 35 7.12 -11.69 -5.19
N GLU A 36 6.41 -12.81 -5.23
CA GLU A 36 5.58 -13.26 -6.37
C GLU A 36 4.09 -12.99 -6.14
N GLN A 37 3.74 -12.32 -5.04
CA GLN A 37 2.37 -12.02 -4.64
C GLN A 37 2.17 -10.51 -4.51
N PHE A 38 0.91 -10.13 -4.35
CA PHE A 38 0.47 -8.76 -4.15
C PHE A 38 -0.35 -8.70 -2.89
N PHE A 39 -0.24 -7.61 -2.14
CA PHE A 39 -1.08 -7.42 -0.97
C PHE A 39 -1.58 -6.00 -0.89
N VAL A 40 -2.81 -5.85 -0.41
CA VAL A 40 -3.41 -4.54 -0.11
C VAL A 40 -3.40 -4.35 1.39
N THR A 41 -2.77 -3.28 1.86
CA THR A 41 -2.68 -2.95 3.28
C THR A 41 -3.35 -1.60 3.58
N THR A 42 -3.57 -1.32 4.86
CA THR A 42 -4.15 -0.06 5.34
C THR A 42 -3.07 0.99 5.60
N ARG A 43 -3.50 2.19 6.02
CA ARG A 43 -2.60 3.27 6.41
C ARG A 43 -1.65 2.85 7.53
N GLU A 44 -2.12 2.05 8.49
CA GLU A 44 -1.28 1.51 9.56
C GLU A 44 -0.13 0.65 9.02
N GLY A 45 -0.42 -0.26 8.08
CA GLY A 45 0.62 -1.10 7.47
C GLY A 45 1.66 -0.30 6.69
N ILE A 46 1.27 0.79 6.03
CA ILE A 46 2.21 1.73 5.40
C ILE A 46 3.12 2.40 6.44
N ARG A 47 2.57 2.83 7.58
CA ARG A 47 3.36 3.38 8.69
C ARG A 47 4.35 2.36 9.25
N GLU A 48 3.92 1.11 9.41
CA GLU A 48 4.82 0.03 9.85
C GLU A 48 5.94 -0.28 8.85
N LEU A 49 5.70 -0.09 7.56
CA LEU A 49 6.72 -0.19 6.51
C LEU A 49 7.71 0.99 6.49
N GLY A 50 7.53 1.98 7.37
CA GLY A 50 8.36 3.20 7.41
C GLY A 50 8.04 4.20 6.30
N LEU A 51 6.82 4.13 5.76
CA LEU A 51 6.30 5.04 4.74
C LEU A 51 5.23 5.95 5.36
N ASP A 52 5.08 7.15 4.81
CA ASP A 52 4.02 8.06 5.23
C ASP A 52 2.73 7.77 4.43
N PRO A 53 1.64 7.29 5.05
CA PRO A 53 0.38 7.05 4.36
C PRO A 53 -0.35 8.33 3.94
N ASP A 54 -0.03 9.46 4.58
CA ASP A 54 -0.65 10.75 4.31
C ASP A 54 0.11 11.51 3.20
N ASP A 55 1.14 10.90 2.60
CA ASP A 55 1.90 11.48 1.48
C ASP A 55 0.98 11.60 0.24
N PRO A 56 0.79 12.80 -0.33
CA PRO A 56 -0.07 13.01 -1.50
C PRO A 56 0.44 12.27 -2.75
N GLU A 57 1.72 11.88 -2.77
CA GLU A 57 2.27 11.12 -3.88
C GLU A 57 1.60 9.73 -4.01
N TRP A 58 1.02 9.18 -2.95
CA TRP A 58 0.21 7.94 -3.01
C TRP A 58 -1.00 8.08 -3.92
N GLU A 59 -1.72 9.21 -3.83
CA GLU A 59 -2.85 9.49 -4.70
C GLU A 59 -2.39 9.65 -6.16
N ARG A 60 -1.21 10.25 -6.39
CA ARG A 60 -0.65 10.45 -7.74
C ARG A 60 -0.28 9.14 -8.43
N ILE A 61 0.21 8.16 -7.67
CA ILE A 61 0.46 6.82 -8.21
C ILE A 61 -0.82 5.96 -8.28
N GLY A 62 -1.93 6.46 -7.73
CA GLY A 62 -3.22 5.77 -7.68
C GLY A 62 -3.25 4.63 -6.66
N TRP A 63 -2.50 4.79 -5.55
CA TRP A 63 -2.32 3.79 -4.50
C TRP A 63 -1.77 2.43 -4.99
N ASP A 64 -1.22 2.41 -6.20
CA ASP A 64 -0.66 1.24 -6.86
C ASP A 64 0.86 1.36 -6.94
N TRP A 65 1.56 0.66 -6.03
CA TRP A 65 3.02 0.62 -6.05
C TRP A 65 3.57 -0.26 -7.19
N VAL A 66 2.78 -1.22 -7.67
CA VAL A 66 3.19 -2.19 -8.68
C VAL A 66 3.20 -1.54 -10.06
N ARG A 67 2.13 -0.81 -10.37
CA ARG A 67 1.92 -0.07 -11.62
C ARG A 67 1.56 1.38 -11.29
N PRO A 68 2.55 2.20 -10.90
CA PRO A 68 2.31 3.59 -10.62
C PRO A 68 1.82 4.30 -11.88
N LEU A 69 0.74 5.07 -11.74
CA LEU A 69 0.27 5.96 -12.81
C LEU A 69 1.27 7.08 -13.11
N ASP A 70 1.93 7.58 -12.06
CA ASP A 70 2.97 8.60 -12.16
C ASP A 70 4.31 8.05 -11.65
N ARG A 71 5.23 7.80 -12.58
CA ARG A 71 6.55 7.24 -12.25
C ARG A 71 7.41 8.23 -11.45
N ALA A 72 7.25 9.54 -11.65
CA ALA A 72 8.01 10.54 -10.91
C ALA A 72 7.55 10.61 -9.46
N ALA A 73 6.24 10.50 -9.21
CA ALA A 73 5.70 10.39 -7.86
C ALA A 73 6.17 9.11 -7.15
N TRP A 74 6.19 7.98 -7.87
CA TRP A 74 6.72 6.72 -7.33
C TRP A 74 8.19 6.81 -6.93
N GLU A 75 9.04 7.42 -7.77
CA GLU A 75 10.45 7.63 -7.45
C GLU A 75 10.64 8.52 -6.22
N ARG A 76 9.85 9.60 -6.10
CA ARG A 76 9.86 10.46 -4.91
C ARG A 76 9.42 9.74 -3.66
N LEU A 77 8.38 8.91 -3.74
CA LEU A 77 7.86 8.14 -2.63
C LEU A 77 8.87 7.06 -2.20
N ARG A 78 9.57 6.45 -3.16
CA ARG A 78 10.70 5.55 -2.94
C ARG A 78 11.90 6.25 -2.31
N GLU A 79 12.19 7.49 -2.67
CA GLU A 79 13.27 8.30 -2.08
C GLU A 79 12.91 8.82 -0.68
N ARG A 80 11.62 9.16 -0.45
CA ARG A 80 11.07 9.51 0.87
C ARG A 80 11.07 8.35 1.84
N ARG A 81 11.11 7.12 1.34
CA ARG A 81 11.20 5.90 2.15
C ARG A 81 12.49 5.99 2.95
N VAL A 82 12.35 6.44 4.19
CA VAL A 82 13.45 6.92 5.02
C VAL A 82 14.49 5.82 5.10
N SER A 83 15.71 6.20 4.71
CA SER A 83 16.95 5.54 5.07
C SER A 83 16.96 5.30 6.58
N VAL A 84 16.46 4.15 7.03
CA VAL A 84 16.88 3.58 8.31
C VAL A 84 18.30 3.09 8.06
N ALA A 85 19.25 4.01 8.21
CA ALA A 85 20.65 3.71 8.42
C ALA A 85 20.84 3.15 9.83
#